data_AF-A0A183A9W6-F1
#
_entry.id   AF-A0A183A9W6-F1
#
_cell.length_a   1.000
_cell.length_b   1.000
_cell.length_c   1.000
_cell.angle_alpha   90.00
_cell.angle_beta   90.00
_cell.angle_gamma   90.00
#
_symmetry.space_group_name_H-M   'P 1'
#
loop_
_entity.id
_entity.type
_entity.pdbx_description
1 polymer ?
#
loop_
_entity_poly.entity_id
_entity_poly.type
_entity_poly.pdbx_seq_one_letter_code
_entity_poly.pdbx_strand_id
1 'polypeptide(L)'
;MPKDASRTLESDIKDDLSGCFQHLCVALLQADREELSEEQVQKALSQGVQSVVNMDLVHKDVEDLYDAGAGKVGTDESVFIRILCKRSVWHLYLVNKRYQEQYEKTLMEAIESETSGDFGDALKLT
;
A
#
# COMPACT_ATOMS: atom_id res chain seq x y z
N MET A 1 6.16 16.81 34.41
CA MET A 1 5.65 17.80 33.45
C MET A 1 4.29 17.34 32.97
N PRO A 2 3.26 18.21 32.93
CA PRO A 2 2.00 17.85 32.30
C PRO A 2 2.24 17.55 30.81
N LYS A 3 1.67 16.47 30.29
CA LYS A 3 1.66 16.21 28.84
C LYS A 3 0.82 17.31 28.19
N ASP A 4 1.40 17.99 27.22
CA ASP A 4 0.68 19.00 26.43
C ASP A 4 -0.49 18.32 25.71
N ALA A 5 -1.71 18.74 26.01
CA ALA A 5 -2.94 18.13 25.50
C ALA A 5 -3.18 18.42 24.01
N SER A 6 -2.37 19.30 23.39
CA SER A 6 -2.40 19.54 21.95
C SER A 6 -1.59 18.54 21.13
N ARG A 7 -0.76 17.70 21.77
CA ARG A 7 0.03 16.68 21.07
C ARG A 7 -0.86 15.51 20.66
N THR A 8 -0.78 15.12 19.39
CA THR A 8 -1.42 13.93 18.85
C THR A 8 -0.35 12.90 18.46
N LEU A 9 -0.75 11.63 18.33
CA LEU A 9 0.17 10.61 17.83
C LEU A 9 0.72 10.98 16.44
N GLU A 10 -0.10 11.63 15.60
CA GLU A 10 0.31 12.10 14.29
C GLU A 10 1.32 13.26 14.38
N SER A 11 1.14 14.22 15.28
CA SER A 11 2.14 15.29 15.47
C SER A 11 3.46 14.73 15.96
N ASP A 12 3.42 13.79 16.92
CA ASP A 12 4.61 13.16 17.48
C ASP A 12 5.40 12.40 16.39
N ILE A 13 4.69 11.65 15.54
CA ILE A 13 5.30 10.95 14.41
C ILE A 13 5.86 11.91 13.37
N LYS A 14 5.20 13.05 13.12
CA LYS A 14 5.70 14.06 12.18
C LYS A 14 6.94 14.78 12.69
N ASP A 15 7.08 14.91 14.01
CA ASP A 15 8.21 15.58 14.64
C ASP A 15 9.42 14.63 14.77
N ASP A 16 9.18 13.33 15.04
CA ASP A 16 10.24 12.35 15.30
C ASP A 16 10.76 11.63 14.03
N LEU A 17 9.96 11.55 12.96
CA LEU A 17 10.32 10.87 11.72
C LEU A 17 10.51 11.87 10.57
N SER A 18 11.18 11.43 9.50
CA SER A 18 11.34 12.22 8.27
C SER A 18 11.16 11.39 7.00
N GLY A 19 10.97 12.09 5.87
CA GLY A 19 10.99 11.48 4.53
C GLY A 19 9.84 10.51 4.26
N CYS A 20 10.09 9.52 3.40
CA CYS A 20 9.07 8.56 2.95
C CYS A 20 8.55 7.68 4.09
N PHE A 21 9.38 7.35 5.08
CA PHE A 21 8.95 6.59 6.25
C PHE A 21 7.95 7.37 7.11
N GLN A 22 8.19 8.67 7.34
CA GLN A 22 7.21 9.55 8.00
C GLN A 22 5.89 9.60 7.23
N HIS A 23 5.94 9.81 5.91
CA HIS A 23 4.74 9.87 5.08
C HIS A 23 3.94 8.57 5.12
N LEU A 24 4.63 7.43 5.10
CA LEU A 24 4.04 6.10 5.24
C LEU A 24 3.33 5.95 6.59
N CYS A 25 4.01 6.25 7.70
CA CYS A 25 3.42 6.14 9.03
C CYS A 25 2.19 7.06 9.19
N VAL A 26 2.26 8.29 8.70
CA VAL A 26 1.12 9.22 8.72
C VAL A 26 -0.03 8.68 7.87
N ALA A 27 0.25 8.12 6.69
CA ALA A 27 -0.79 7.55 5.82
C ALA A 27 -1.51 6.36 6.50
N LEU A 28 -0.78 5.51 7.21
CA LEU A 28 -1.34 4.39 7.96
C LEU A 28 -2.17 4.86 9.17
N LEU A 29 -1.72 5.90 9.88
CA LEU A 29 -2.45 6.49 11.01
C LEU A 29 -3.80 7.07 10.63
N GLN A 30 -3.99 7.50 9.37
CA GLN A 30 -5.29 8.00 8.93
C GLN A 30 -6.37 6.92 8.94
N ALA A 31 -6.01 5.63 9.02
CA ALA A 31 -6.93 4.49 9.08
C ALA A 31 -8.02 4.51 7.98
N ASP A 32 -7.68 5.09 6.83
CA ASP A 32 -8.57 5.33 5.69
C ASP A 32 -8.20 4.38 4.55
N ARG A 33 -8.11 3.10 4.88
CA ARG A 33 -7.94 2.02 3.90
C ARG A 33 -9.31 1.56 3.43
N GLU A 34 -9.44 1.26 2.15
CA GLU A 34 -10.66 0.69 1.58
C GLU A 34 -10.99 -0.64 2.29
N GLU A 35 -12.23 -0.76 2.79
CA GLU A 35 -12.76 -1.97 3.40
C GLU A 35 -13.95 -2.50 2.59
N LEU A 36 -14.12 -3.81 2.58
CA LEU A 36 -15.30 -4.43 1.98
C LEU A 36 -16.43 -4.48 3.01
N SER A 37 -17.66 -4.20 2.57
CA SER A 37 -18.85 -4.44 3.40
C SER A 37 -19.06 -5.95 3.62
N GLU A 38 -19.81 -6.31 4.66
CA GLU A 38 -20.14 -7.71 4.95
C GLU A 38 -20.78 -8.42 3.74
N GLU A 39 -21.65 -7.74 3.01
CA GLU A 39 -22.28 -8.26 1.80
C GLU A 39 -21.24 -8.55 0.69
N GLN A 40 -20.28 -7.64 0.52
CA GLN A 40 -19.18 -7.84 -0.43
C GLN A 40 -18.28 -9.01 0.01
N VAL A 41 -18.03 -9.17 1.31
CA VAL A 41 -17.27 -10.33 1.81
C VAL A 41 -18.00 -11.64 1.49
N GLN A 42 -19.33 -11.73 1.71
CA GLN A 42 -20.11 -12.92 1.36
C GLN A 42 -20.13 -13.19 -0.15
N LYS A 43 -20.21 -12.14 -0.96
CA LYS A 43 -20.11 -12.24 -2.41
C LYS A 43 -18.73 -12.73 -2.85
N ALA A 44 -17.65 -12.24 -2.24
CA ALA A 44 -16.28 -12.69 -2.50
C ALA A 44 -16.10 -14.19 -2.19
N LEU A 45 -16.71 -14.68 -1.10
CA LEU A 45 -16.65 -16.09 -0.71
C LEU A 45 -17.41 -17.01 -1.66
N SER A 46 -18.54 -16.55 -2.21
CA SER A 46 -19.39 -17.35 -3.09
C SER A 46 -19.04 -17.25 -4.58
N GLN A 47 -18.55 -16.09 -5.03
CA GLN A 47 -18.32 -15.77 -6.45
C GLN A 47 -16.84 -15.43 -6.77
N GLY A 48 -15.98 -15.43 -5.75
CA GLY A 48 -14.57 -15.07 -5.87
C GLY A 48 -14.31 -13.57 -5.68
N VAL A 49 -13.09 -13.23 -5.26
CA VAL A 49 -12.66 -11.86 -4.93
C VAL A 49 -12.81 -10.89 -6.12
N GLN A 50 -12.58 -11.36 -7.34
CA GLN A 50 -12.77 -10.56 -8.57
C GLN A 50 -14.20 -10.02 -8.76
N SER A 51 -15.20 -10.57 -8.07
CA SER A 51 -16.60 -10.14 -8.19
C SER A 51 -16.93 -8.88 -7.38
N VAL A 52 -16.01 -8.47 -6.49
CA VAL A 52 -16.17 -7.31 -5.58
C VAL A 52 -15.05 -6.28 -5.67
N VAL A 53 -13.98 -6.60 -6.40
CA VAL A 53 -12.86 -5.70 -6.66
C VAL A 53 -12.98 -5.11 -8.06
N ASN A 54 -12.68 -3.82 -8.21
CA ASN A 54 -12.61 -3.17 -9.51
C ASN A 54 -11.36 -3.63 -10.28
N MET A 55 -11.55 -4.52 -11.26
CA MET A 55 -10.45 -5.09 -12.02
C MET A 55 -9.72 -4.08 -12.91
N ASP A 56 -10.39 -3.06 -13.43
CA ASP A 56 -9.75 -2.01 -14.23
C ASP A 56 -8.76 -1.21 -13.37
N LEU A 57 -9.13 -0.97 -12.12
CA LEU A 57 -8.24 -0.31 -11.15
C LEU A 57 -7.07 -1.22 -10.75
N VAL A 58 -7.28 -2.53 -10.64
CA VAL A 58 -6.18 -3.50 -10.41
C VAL A 58 -5.17 -3.42 -11.55
N HIS A 59 -5.64 -3.44 -12.80
CA HIS A 59 -4.77 -3.33 -13.97
C HIS A 59 -3.96 -2.03 -13.95
N LYS A 60 -4.64 -0.91 -13.67
CA LYS A 60 -3.97 0.39 -13.55
C LYS A 60 -2.93 0.42 -12.43
N ASP A 61 -3.27 -0.07 -11.25
CA ASP A 61 -2.34 -0.05 -10.11
C ASP A 61 -1.13 -0.97 -10.35
N VAL A 62 -1.28 -2.06 -11.10
CA VAL A 62 -0.16 -2.92 -11.53
C VAL A 62 0.81 -2.16 -12.44
N GLU A 63 0.29 -1.43 -13.42
CA GLU A 63 1.09 -0.58 -14.30
C GLU A 63 1.76 0.56 -13.52
N ASP A 64 0.99 1.30 -12.72
CA ASP A 64 1.49 2.39 -11.88
C ASP A 64 2.64 1.91 -10.96
N LEU A 65 2.53 0.72 -10.34
CA LEU A 65 3.58 0.16 -9.48
C LEU A 65 4.83 -0.26 -10.26
N TYR A 66 4.67 -0.78 -11.47
CA TYR A 66 5.81 -1.14 -12.31
C TYR A 66 6.55 0.12 -12.75
N ASP A 67 5.84 1.09 -13.30
CA ASP A 67 6.41 2.35 -13.77
C ASP A 67 7.02 3.18 -12.64
N ALA A 68 6.51 3.04 -11.41
CA ALA A 68 7.04 3.68 -10.22
C ALA A 68 8.29 2.99 -9.65
N GLY A 69 8.59 1.75 -10.04
CA GLY A 69 9.71 0.99 -9.50
C GLY A 69 10.53 0.35 -10.62
N ALA A 70 10.29 -0.94 -10.87
CA ALA A 70 11.08 -1.76 -11.78
C ALA A 70 11.18 -1.22 -13.23
N GLY A 71 10.23 -0.39 -13.67
CA GLY A 71 10.21 0.23 -15.00
C GLY A 71 11.10 1.46 -15.15
N LYS A 72 11.73 1.96 -14.07
CA LYS A 72 12.57 3.17 -14.09
C LYS A 72 13.82 3.01 -13.22
N VAL A 73 14.70 4.02 -13.27
CA VAL A 73 15.84 4.11 -12.35
C VAL A 73 15.40 4.87 -11.10
N GLY A 74 15.55 4.24 -9.94
CA GLY A 74 15.07 4.75 -8.66
C GLY A 74 13.57 4.53 -8.50
N THR A 75 13.02 4.92 -7.35
CA THR A 75 11.66 4.55 -6.95
C THR A 75 10.81 5.81 -6.82
N ASP A 76 9.53 5.74 -7.19
CA ASP A 76 8.52 6.73 -6.81
C ASP A 76 7.77 6.22 -5.57
N GLU A 77 8.32 6.51 -4.39
CA GLU A 77 7.80 6.05 -3.11
C GLU A 77 6.37 6.52 -2.87
N SER A 78 5.97 7.65 -3.46
CA SER A 78 4.63 8.22 -3.28
C SER A 78 3.54 7.33 -3.89
N VAL A 79 3.84 6.67 -5.02
CA VAL A 79 2.93 5.71 -5.68
C VAL A 79 2.78 4.46 -4.83
N PHE A 80 3.89 3.92 -4.30
CA PHE A 80 3.88 2.78 -3.40
C PHE A 80 3.05 3.07 -2.14
N ILE A 81 3.27 4.21 -1.47
CA ILE A 81 2.49 4.60 -0.29
C ILE A 81 1.01 4.72 -0.64
N ARG A 82 0.67 5.43 -1.72
CA ARG A 82 -0.72 5.65 -2.14
C ARG A 82 -1.45 4.33 -2.38
N ILE A 83 -0.83 3.38 -3.08
CA ILE A 83 -1.50 2.12 -3.44
C ILE A 83 -1.52 1.17 -2.24
N LEU A 84 -0.37 0.93 -1.60
CA LEU A 84 -0.25 -0.06 -0.53
C LEU A 84 -0.98 0.34 0.75
N CYS A 85 -1.12 1.64 1.05
CA CYS A 85 -1.81 2.09 2.27
C CYS A 85 -3.31 2.31 2.09
N LYS A 86 -3.78 2.61 0.87
CA LYS A 86 -5.20 2.96 0.62
C LYS A 86 -6.03 1.80 0.09
N ARG A 87 -5.44 0.91 -0.71
CA ARG A 87 -6.20 -0.21 -1.29
C ARG A 87 -6.54 -1.26 -0.25
N SER A 88 -7.70 -1.87 -0.45
CA SER A 88 -8.12 -3.01 0.36
C SER A 88 -7.15 -4.18 0.20
N VAL A 89 -7.03 -5.00 1.24
CA VAL A 89 -6.19 -6.22 1.21
C VAL A 89 -6.58 -7.16 0.06
N TRP A 90 -7.87 -7.18 -0.29
CA TRP A 90 -8.41 -7.96 -1.40
C TRP A 90 -7.99 -7.43 -2.77
N HIS A 91 -7.93 -6.10 -2.91
CA HIS A 91 -7.40 -5.46 -4.11
C HIS A 91 -5.90 -5.72 -4.25
N LEU A 92 -5.13 -5.53 -3.17
CA LEU A 92 -3.68 -5.76 -3.17
C LEU A 92 -3.31 -7.22 -3.47
N TYR A 93 -4.11 -8.17 -3.00
CA TYR A 93 -3.97 -9.59 -3.37
C TYR A 93 -4.05 -9.79 -4.88
N LEU A 94 -5.03 -9.17 -5.54
CA LEU A 94 -5.20 -9.27 -6.99
C LEU A 94 -4.10 -8.50 -7.74
N VAL A 95 -3.68 -7.33 -7.25
CA VAL A 95 -2.54 -6.60 -7.79
C VAL A 95 -1.27 -7.47 -7.76
N ASN A 96 -0.92 -8.08 -6.62
CA ASN A 96 0.25 -8.95 -6.53
C ASN A 96 0.18 -10.13 -7.51
N LYS A 97 -0.99 -10.78 -7.60
CA LYS A 97 -1.20 -11.88 -8.55
C LYS A 97 -0.98 -11.43 -10.00
N ARG A 98 -1.57 -10.30 -10.39
CA ARG A 98 -1.47 -9.76 -11.75
C ARG A 98 -0.08 -9.23 -12.08
N TYR A 99 0.57 -8.59 -11.11
CA TYR A 99 1.95 -8.13 -11.24
C TYR A 99 2.89 -9.31 -11.50
N GLN A 100 2.72 -10.43 -10.77
CA GLN A 100 3.51 -11.64 -11.00
C GLN A 100 3.22 -12.28 -12.37
N GLU A 101 1.96 -12.34 -12.80
CA GLU A 101 1.58 -12.85 -14.12
C GLU A 101 2.18 -12.02 -15.27
N GLN A 102 2.30 -10.69 -15.08
CA GLN A 102 2.72 -9.76 -16.12
C GLN A 102 4.24 -9.54 -16.19
N TYR A 103 4.92 -9.53 -15.04
CA TYR A 103 6.33 -9.15 -14.94
C TYR A 103 7.24 -10.28 -14.41
N GLU A 104 6.69 -11.49 -14.21
CA GLU A 104 7.41 -12.68 -13.73
C GLU A 104 8.15 -12.47 -12.39
N LYS A 105 7.72 -11.47 -11.62
CA LYS A 105 8.27 -11.09 -10.32
C LYS A 105 7.10 -10.74 -9.40
N THR A 106 7.14 -11.17 -8.15
CA THR A 106 6.09 -10.78 -7.20
C THR A 106 6.20 -9.30 -6.85
N LEU A 107 5.08 -8.69 -6.43
CA LEU A 107 5.10 -7.31 -5.95
C LEU A 107 6.04 -7.15 -4.74
N MET A 108 6.09 -8.17 -3.88
CA MET A 108 6.97 -8.21 -2.73
C MET A 108 8.46 -8.15 -3.13
N GLU A 109 8.88 -8.98 -4.08
CA GLU A 109 10.26 -8.96 -4.58
C GLU A 109 10.59 -7.64 -5.30
N ALA A 110 9.60 -6.97 -5.91
CA ALA A 110 9.78 -5.65 -6.48
C ALA A 110 10.01 -4.59 -5.39
N ILE A 111 9.20 -4.59 -4.33
CA ILE A 111 9.41 -3.70 -3.16
C ILE A 111 10.81 -3.91 -2.56
N GLU A 112 11.24 -5.17 -2.42
CA GLU A 112 12.55 -5.50 -1.87
C GLU A 112 13.73 -5.04 -2.74
N SER A 113 13.58 -4.99 -4.07
CA SER A 113 14.64 -4.47 -4.94
C SER A 113 14.68 -2.95 -5.01
N GLU A 114 13.53 -2.30 -4.86
CA GLU A 114 13.36 -0.86 -5.05
C GLU A 114 13.47 -0.05 -3.74
N THR A 115 13.39 -0.69 -2.58
CA THR A 115 13.34 0.01 -1.28
C THR A 115 14.29 -0.58 -0.26
N SER A 116 14.66 0.21 0.75
CA SER A 116 15.58 -0.21 1.81
C SER A 116 15.30 0.53 3.11
N GLY A 117 15.92 0.07 4.21
CA GLY A 117 15.77 0.65 5.54
C GLY A 117 14.32 0.62 6.04
N ASP A 118 14.01 1.48 7.01
CA ASP A 118 12.72 1.49 7.71
C ASP A 118 11.52 1.66 6.78
N PHE A 119 11.68 2.44 5.70
CA PHE A 119 10.62 2.61 4.69
C PHE A 119 10.29 1.29 3.99
N GLY A 120 11.32 0.59 3.50
CA GLY A 120 11.12 -0.70 2.85
C GLY A 120 10.59 -1.75 3.83
N ASP A 121 11.13 -1.79 5.05
CA ASP A 121 10.66 -2.71 6.09
C ASP A 121 9.19 -2.49 6.44
N ALA A 122 8.74 -1.23 6.53
CA ALA A 122 7.35 -0.94 6.78
C ALA A 122 6.43 -1.25 5.59
N LEU A 123 6.83 -0.97 4.34
CA LEU A 123 6.04 -1.34 3.15
C LEU A 123 5.81 -2.85 3.04
N LYS A 124 6.76 -3.66 3.50
CA LYS A 124 6.64 -5.12 3.52
C LYS A 124 5.62 -5.64 4.52
N LEU A 125 5.19 -4.79 5.46
CA LEU A 125 4.22 -5.12 6.52
C LEU A 125 2.82 -4.57 6.26
N THR A 126 2.66 -3.68 5.28
CA THR A 126 1.36 -3.06 4.93
C THR A 126 0.47 -3.91 4.06
#